data_AF-A0A385BK75-F1
#
_entry.id   AF-A0A385BK75-F1
#
_cell.length_a   1.000
_cell.length_b   1.000
_cell.length_c   1.000
_cell.angle_alpha   90.00
_cell.angle_beta   90.00
_cell.angle_gamma   90.00
#
_symmetry.space_group_name_H-M   'P 1'
#
loop_
_entity.id
_entity.type
_entity.pdbx_description
1 polymer ?
#
loop_
_entity_poly.entity_id
_entity_poly.type
_entity_poly.pdbx_seq_one_letter_code
_entity_poly.pdbx_strand_id
1 'polypeptide(L)'
;MRNLIPSWIRVPIVFFIIFGLTEYVIDSGEKPAFIKYPAVLLFLFLVLLILIAIEAIVSALENVMLYKLDEEAKARFLAEKESVYKFTWLKNTYKKLLGSKPIEEESEIILDHNYDGIKELDNALPPWWLYGFYISIIFGAVYLLRYHVFNGANQYDELETELADAQTAIEAYKKTAKDLVDANTVTLLTDTADLSAGKTIFETNCIACHMADGGGGIGPNLTDQHWILGGDIKSVFHTISEGGRSGKGMIAWKAQLKPLEMAQVASYVLAFQGTTPANPKEPEGDLWGENTLETPAETATDSIQAVTNQ
;
A
#
# COMPACT_ATOMS: atom_id res chain seq x y z
N MET A 1 4.88 -36.77 32.06
CA MET A 1 5.57 -36.53 30.76
C MET A 1 6.72 -35.58 31.03
N ARG A 2 7.94 -35.91 30.60
CA ARG A 2 9.12 -35.06 30.83
C ARG A 2 8.88 -33.70 30.15
N ASN A 3 8.75 -32.63 30.93
CA ASN A 3 8.66 -31.27 30.40
C ASN A 3 10.07 -30.81 30.00
N LEU A 4 10.56 -31.31 28.86
CA LEU A 4 11.88 -30.96 28.29
C LEU A 4 11.96 -29.47 27.87
N ILE A 5 10.81 -28.83 27.71
CA ILE A 5 10.66 -27.45 27.24
C ILE A 5 9.74 -26.71 28.21
N PRO A 6 10.12 -25.52 28.72
CA PRO A 6 9.26 -24.69 29.56
C PRO A 6 7.90 -24.40 28.92
N SER A 7 6.84 -24.31 29.73
CA SER A 7 5.46 -24.07 29.26
C SER A 7 5.32 -22.78 28.45
N TRP A 8 6.05 -21.73 28.83
CA TRP A 8 6.10 -20.45 28.12
C TRP A 8 6.78 -20.53 26.74
N ILE A 9 7.49 -21.62 26.43
CA ILE A 9 8.02 -21.93 25.09
C ILE A 9 7.09 -22.92 24.37
N ARG A 10 6.62 -23.97 25.05
CA ARG A 10 5.78 -25.02 24.47
C ARG A 10 4.45 -24.47 23.94
N VAL A 11 3.76 -23.63 24.71
CA VAL A 11 2.45 -23.08 24.32
C VAL A 11 2.57 -22.24 23.05
N PRO A 12 3.49 -21.25 22.95
CA PRO A 12 3.70 -20.53 21.69
C PRO A 12 4.06 -21.45 20.53
N ILE A 13 4.96 -22.42 20.70
CA ILE A 13 5.35 -23.34 19.61
C ILE A 13 4.14 -24.09 19.07
N VAL A 14 3.35 -24.72 19.94
CA VAL A 14 2.15 -25.48 19.52
C VAL A 14 1.11 -24.55 18.89
N PHE A 15 0.92 -23.36 19.46
CA PHE A 15 0.01 -22.35 18.91
C PHE A 15 0.44 -21.92 17.50
N PHE A 16 1.71 -21.59 17.28
CA PHE A 16 2.20 -21.15 15.98
C PHE A 16 2.21 -22.26 14.92
N ILE A 17 2.38 -23.52 15.33
CA ILE A 17 2.18 -24.67 14.43
C ILE A 17 0.71 -24.74 13.97
N ILE A 18 -0.25 -24.64 14.90
CA ILE A 18 -1.69 -24.67 14.57
C ILE A 18 -2.07 -23.45 13.72
N PHE A 19 -1.54 -22.27 14.06
CA PHE A 19 -1.71 -21.05 13.28
C PHE A 19 -1.22 -21.23 11.84
N GLY A 20 0.01 -21.71 11.66
CA GLY A 20 0.57 -21.97 10.33
C GLY A 20 -0.22 -23.01 9.54
N LEU A 21 -0.69 -24.08 10.20
CA LEU A 21 -1.55 -25.08 9.56
C LEU A 21 -2.91 -24.50 9.14
N THR A 22 -3.48 -23.62 9.96
CA THR A 22 -4.76 -22.96 9.70
C THR A 22 -4.65 -22.02 8.51
N GLU A 23 -3.57 -21.23 8.44
CA GLU A 23 -3.27 -20.38 7.27
C GLU A 23 -2.97 -21.19 6.01
N TYR A 24 -2.31 -22.35 6.13
CA TYR A 24 -2.01 -23.22 4.98
C TYR A 24 -3.24 -23.93 4.41
N VAL A 25 -4.20 -24.33 5.27
CA VAL A 25 -5.37 -25.11 4.86
C VAL A 25 -6.52 -24.22 4.38
N ILE A 26 -6.64 -22.99 4.89
CA ILE A 26 -7.73 -22.08 4.53
C ILE A 26 -7.30 -21.23 3.34
N ASP A 27 -7.92 -21.45 2.17
CA ASP A 27 -7.69 -20.62 0.99
C ASP A 27 -8.27 -19.20 1.20
N SER A 28 -7.36 -18.27 1.44
CA SER A 28 -7.66 -16.87 1.74
C SER A 28 -7.26 -15.91 0.62
N GLY A 29 -6.67 -16.41 -0.48
CA GLY A 29 -6.15 -15.58 -1.57
C GLY A 29 -4.96 -14.73 -1.11
N GLU A 30 -4.95 -13.43 -1.44
CA GLU A 30 -3.83 -12.53 -1.13
C GLU A 30 -3.80 -12.01 0.32
N LYS A 31 -4.86 -12.25 1.09
CA LYS A 31 -4.98 -11.78 2.48
C LYS A 31 -4.91 -12.96 3.42
N PRO A 32 -4.19 -12.88 4.56
CA PRO A 32 -4.18 -13.93 5.57
C PRO A 32 -5.59 -14.38 6.00
N ALA A 33 -5.75 -15.67 6.28
CA ALA A 33 -7.04 -16.26 6.60
C ALA A 33 -7.67 -15.63 7.86
N PHE A 34 -6.86 -15.29 8.86
CA PHE A 34 -7.32 -14.60 10.07
C PHE A 34 -7.89 -13.19 9.81
N ILE A 35 -7.51 -12.52 8.72
CA ILE A 35 -8.04 -11.19 8.34
C ILE A 35 -9.32 -11.34 7.52
N LYS A 36 -9.31 -12.25 6.55
CA LYS A 36 -10.44 -12.45 5.63
C LYS A 36 -11.65 -13.08 6.34
N TYR A 37 -11.41 -13.98 7.29
CA TYR A 37 -12.44 -14.73 8.00
C TYR A 37 -12.35 -14.46 9.51
N PRO A 38 -13.18 -13.57 10.07
CA PRO A 38 -13.19 -13.28 11.51
C PRO A 38 -13.41 -14.52 12.40
N ALA A 39 -14.06 -15.56 11.88
CA ALA A 39 -14.24 -16.84 12.56
C ALA A 39 -12.90 -17.57 12.84
N VAL A 40 -11.91 -17.41 11.96
CA VAL A 40 -10.56 -17.99 12.15
C VAL A 40 -9.87 -17.36 13.34
N LEU A 41 -10.02 -16.04 13.52
CA LEU A 41 -9.47 -15.33 14.68
C LEU A 41 -10.12 -15.83 15.99
N LEU A 42 -11.44 -16.01 16.01
CA LEU A 42 -12.14 -16.59 17.17
C LEU A 42 -11.69 -18.02 17.47
N PHE A 43 -11.49 -18.84 16.43
CA PHE A 43 -10.97 -20.19 16.57
C PHE A 43 -9.57 -20.20 17.17
N LEU A 44 -8.64 -19.39 16.65
CA LEU A 44 -7.27 -19.29 17.15
C LEU A 44 -7.25 -18.80 18.61
N PHE A 45 -8.08 -17.81 18.93
CA PHE A 45 -8.23 -17.33 20.31
C PHE A 45 -8.71 -18.44 21.25
N LEU A 46 -9.71 -19.22 20.84
CA LEU A 46 -10.20 -20.37 21.62
C LEU A 46 -9.11 -21.43 21.80
N VAL A 47 -8.36 -21.77 20.75
CA VAL A 47 -7.23 -22.70 20.81
C VAL A 47 -6.19 -22.22 21.82
N LEU A 48 -5.84 -20.93 21.81
CA LEU A 48 -4.90 -20.36 22.77
C LEU A 48 -5.41 -20.50 24.21
N LEU A 49 -6.68 -20.19 24.47
CA LEU A 49 -7.28 -20.35 25.80
C LEU A 49 -7.26 -21.83 26.26
N ILE A 50 -7.56 -22.76 25.35
CA ILE A 50 -7.51 -24.20 25.64
C ILE A 50 -6.08 -24.64 25.98
N LEU A 51 -5.08 -24.21 25.21
CA LEU A 51 -3.67 -24.54 25.48
C LEU A 51 -3.23 -24.01 26.85
N ILE A 52 -3.59 -22.78 27.19
CA ILE A 52 -3.30 -22.19 28.51
C ILE A 52 -4.02 -22.98 29.61
N ALA A 53 -5.29 -23.33 29.42
CA ALA A 53 -6.07 -24.09 30.39
C ALA A 53 -5.48 -25.49 30.63
N ILE A 54 -5.07 -26.19 29.57
CA ILE A 54 -4.40 -27.50 29.65
C ILE A 54 -3.11 -27.37 30.46
N GLU A 55 -2.29 -26.35 30.19
CA GLU A 55 -1.06 -26.14 30.95
C GLU A 55 -1.30 -25.79 32.41
N ALA A 56 -2.31 -24.99 32.71
CA ALA A 56 -2.71 -24.68 34.07
C ALA A 56 -3.17 -25.93 34.82
N ILE A 57 -3.95 -26.80 34.18
CA ILE A 57 -4.41 -28.07 34.75
C ILE A 57 -3.23 -29.01 34.98
N VAL A 58 -2.34 -29.18 34.00
CA VAL A 58 -1.14 -30.04 34.14
C VAL A 58 -0.23 -29.51 35.24
N SER A 59 -0.04 -28.19 35.33
CA SER A 59 0.75 -27.56 36.39
C SER A 59 0.11 -27.76 37.78
N ALA A 60 -1.22 -27.64 37.88
CA ALA A 60 -1.94 -27.90 39.12
C ALA A 60 -1.86 -29.37 39.54
N LEU A 61 -1.99 -30.30 38.59
CA LEU A 61 -1.82 -31.73 38.83
C LEU A 61 -0.39 -32.07 39.29
N GLU A 62 0.63 -31.50 38.64
CA GLU A 62 2.02 -31.64 39.06
C GLU A 62 2.24 -31.10 40.48
N ASN A 63 1.67 -29.94 40.80
CA ASN A 63 1.79 -29.34 42.12
C ASN A 63 1.12 -30.23 43.20
N VAL A 64 -0.10 -30.72 42.94
CA VAL A 64 -0.81 -31.64 43.84
C VAL A 64 -0.07 -32.97 43.99
N MET A 65 0.49 -33.52 42.92
CA MET A 65 1.33 -34.71 42.98
C MET A 65 2.55 -34.44 43.86
N LEU A 66 3.27 -33.34 43.64
CA LEU A 66 4.42 -32.93 44.45
C LEU A 66 4.08 -32.85 45.94
N TYR A 67 2.92 -32.29 46.31
CA TYR A 67 2.50 -32.22 47.72
C TYR A 67 2.23 -33.59 48.35
N LYS A 68 1.93 -34.62 47.55
CA LYS A 68 1.64 -35.99 48.02
C LYS A 68 2.86 -36.91 48.04
N LEU A 69 3.99 -36.49 47.48
CA LEU A 69 5.24 -37.27 47.53
C LEU A 69 5.90 -37.13 48.92
N ASP A 70 6.65 -38.15 49.33
CA ASP A 70 7.57 -38.06 50.47
C ASP A 70 8.77 -37.17 50.11
N GLU A 71 9.50 -36.69 51.12
CA GLU A 71 10.62 -35.75 50.90
C GLU A 71 11.72 -36.33 50.01
N GLU A 72 11.94 -37.65 50.08
CA GLU A 72 12.91 -38.34 49.23
C GLU A 72 12.45 -38.42 47.76
N ALA A 73 11.18 -38.76 47.48
CA ALA A 73 10.68 -38.75 46.11
C ALA A 73 10.52 -37.33 45.55
N LYS A 74 10.19 -36.32 46.38
CA LYS A 74 10.19 -34.91 45.97
C LYS A 74 11.59 -34.49 45.50
N ALA A 75 12.62 -34.80 46.29
CA ALA A 75 14.00 -34.49 45.92
C ALA A 75 14.42 -35.19 44.62
N ARG A 76 14.03 -36.46 44.42
CA ARG A 76 14.27 -37.20 43.17
C ARG A 76 13.52 -36.60 41.97
N PHE A 77 12.25 -36.23 42.14
CA PHE A 77 11.44 -35.60 41.09
C PHE A 77 11.98 -34.23 40.68
N LEU A 78 12.38 -33.41 41.66
CA LEU A 78 13.00 -32.10 41.40
C LEU A 78 14.38 -32.25 40.75
N ALA A 79 15.21 -33.18 41.21
CA ALA A 79 16.51 -33.47 40.60
C ALA A 79 16.38 -33.99 39.15
N GLU A 80 15.37 -34.83 38.87
CA GLU A 80 15.07 -35.25 37.50
C GLU A 80 14.55 -34.08 36.65
N LYS A 81 13.75 -33.17 37.22
CA LYS A 81 13.25 -31.96 36.53
C LYS A 81 14.35 -30.93 36.25
N GLU A 82 15.33 -30.80 37.14
CA GLU A 82 16.53 -29.96 36.96
C GLU A 82 17.56 -30.58 36.00
N SER A 83 17.45 -31.88 35.70
CA SER A 83 18.23 -32.57 34.66
C SER A 83 17.79 -32.19 33.23
N VAL A 84 17.46 -30.91 33.02
CA VAL A 84 17.32 -30.32 31.70
C VAL A 84 18.60 -30.62 30.93
N TYR A 85 18.47 -31.09 29.69
CA TYR A 85 19.58 -31.27 28.75
C TYR A 85 20.36 -29.95 28.67
N LYS A 86 21.37 -29.81 29.52
CA LYS A 86 22.37 -28.77 29.37
C LYS A 86 22.98 -29.11 28.02
N PHE A 87 22.89 -28.18 27.06
CA PHE A 87 23.69 -28.22 25.85
C PHE A 87 25.17 -28.01 26.22
N THR A 88 25.69 -28.84 27.13
CA THR A 88 27.02 -28.77 27.69
C THR A 88 28.01 -28.99 26.57
N TRP A 89 27.69 -29.83 25.59
CA TRP A 89 28.47 -29.97 24.37
C TRP A 89 28.53 -28.65 23.58
N LEU A 90 27.40 -27.96 23.32
CA LEU A 90 27.42 -26.69 22.59
C LEU A 90 28.19 -25.61 23.36
N LYS A 91 27.96 -25.50 24.67
CA LYS A 91 28.63 -24.55 25.55
C LYS A 91 30.14 -24.82 25.65
N ASN A 92 30.53 -26.08 25.78
CA ASN A 92 31.93 -26.48 25.88
C ASN A 92 32.65 -26.36 24.54
N THR A 93 31.98 -26.72 23.44
CA THR A 93 32.50 -26.51 22.07
C THR A 93 32.65 -25.02 21.78
N TYR A 94 31.67 -24.19 22.14
CA TYR A 94 31.75 -22.74 22.00
C TYR A 94 32.90 -22.15 22.82
N LYS A 95 33.02 -22.53 24.10
CA LYS A 95 34.15 -22.11 24.95
C LYS A 95 35.50 -22.56 24.40
N LYS A 96 35.60 -23.78 23.86
CA LYS A 96 36.82 -24.29 23.24
C LYS A 96 37.18 -23.53 21.97
N LEU A 97 36.19 -23.14 21.19
CA LEU A 97 36.36 -22.38 19.96
C LEU A 97 36.75 -20.91 20.23
N LEU A 98 36.27 -20.32 21.34
CA LEU A 98 36.61 -18.95 21.75
C LEU A 98 38.09 -18.75 22.07
N GLY A 99 38.81 -19.79 22.51
CA GLY A 99 40.23 -19.69 22.83
C GLY A 99 40.58 -18.69 23.95
N SER A 100 39.58 -18.18 24.69
CA SER A 100 39.74 -17.17 25.74
C SER A 100 40.41 -17.78 26.98
N LYS A 101 41.43 -17.11 27.51
CA LYS A 101 42.03 -17.50 28.80
C LYS A 101 41.17 -17.01 29.99
N PRO A 102 41.16 -17.73 31.12
CA PRO A 102 40.57 -17.26 32.37
C PRO A 102 41.25 -15.98 32.89
N ILE A 103 40.53 -15.21 33.70
CA ILE A 103 41.00 -13.91 34.24
C ILE A 103 42.31 -14.07 35.04
N GLU A 104 42.47 -15.20 35.72
CA GLU A 104 43.63 -15.52 36.53
C GLU A 104 44.92 -15.68 35.71
N GLU A 105 44.78 -16.04 34.43
CA GLU A 105 45.88 -16.25 33.48
C GLU A 105 46.03 -15.08 32.50
N GLU A 106 45.25 -14.00 32.64
CA GLU A 106 45.31 -12.83 31.75
C GLU A 106 46.70 -12.20 31.69
N SER A 107 47.44 -12.25 32.80
CA SER A 107 48.81 -11.72 32.85
C SER A 107 49.77 -12.34 31.83
N GLU A 108 49.48 -13.54 31.32
CA GLU A 108 50.29 -14.21 30.30
C GLU A 108 50.02 -13.72 28.88
N ILE A 109 48.89 -13.04 28.64
CA ILE A 109 48.45 -12.56 27.32
C ILE A 109 48.41 -11.03 27.25
N ILE A 110 48.87 -10.35 28.31
CA ILE A 110 49.03 -8.90 28.30
C ILE A 110 50.23 -8.54 27.41
N LEU A 111 49.99 -7.65 26.45
CA LEU A 111 51.06 -7.08 25.63
C LEU A 111 52.01 -6.22 26.48
N ASP A 112 53.26 -6.11 26.05
CA ASP A 112 54.36 -5.46 26.78
C ASP A 112 54.22 -3.93 26.90
N HIS A 113 53.31 -3.32 26.12
CA HIS A 113 53.07 -1.88 26.11
C HIS A 113 51.90 -1.49 27.04
N ASN A 114 52.05 -0.32 27.68
CA ASN A 114 51.02 0.29 28.51
C ASN A 114 50.78 1.73 28.04
N TYR A 115 49.54 2.02 27.68
CA TYR A 115 49.11 3.32 27.20
C TYR A 115 48.20 3.96 28.25
N ASP A 116 48.73 4.90 29.04
CA ASP A 116 47.96 5.66 30.04
C ASP A 116 47.17 4.78 31.02
N GLY A 117 47.78 3.68 31.47
CA GLY A 117 47.17 2.72 32.38
C GLY A 117 46.33 1.63 31.69
N ILE A 118 46.10 1.73 30.37
CA ILE A 118 45.40 0.72 29.57
C ILE A 118 46.42 -0.27 29.01
N LYS A 119 46.14 -1.56 29.18
CA LYS A 119 46.92 -2.67 28.60
C LYS A 119 46.02 -3.48 27.69
N GLU A 120 46.61 -3.99 26.61
CA GLU A 120 45.92 -4.77 25.60
C GLU A 120 46.18 -6.27 25.77
N LEU A 121 45.17 -7.08 25.47
CA LEU A 121 45.22 -8.53 25.55
C LEU A 121 45.38 -9.13 24.14
N ASP A 122 46.32 -10.05 23.97
CA ASP A 122 46.51 -10.81 22.74
C ASP A 122 45.50 -11.99 22.66
N ASN A 123 44.22 -11.66 22.50
CA ASN A 123 43.13 -12.62 22.38
C ASN A 123 42.89 -13.06 20.94
N ALA A 124 42.56 -14.34 20.75
CA ALA A 124 42.06 -14.82 19.46
C ALA A 124 40.69 -14.20 19.12
N LEU A 125 40.47 -13.93 17.84
CA LEU A 125 39.20 -13.41 17.34
C LEU A 125 38.06 -14.41 17.58
N PRO A 126 36.88 -13.95 18.08
CA PRO A 126 35.74 -14.82 18.27
C PRO A 126 35.34 -15.51 16.94
N PRO A 127 35.17 -16.84 16.92
CA PRO A 127 34.89 -17.57 15.68
C PRO A 127 33.62 -17.11 14.96
N TRP A 128 32.57 -16.72 15.69
CA TRP A 128 31.35 -16.19 15.08
C TRP A 128 31.61 -14.88 14.31
N TRP A 129 32.53 -14.04 14.82
CA TRP A 129 32.92 -12.79 14.17
C TRP A 129 33.74 -13.07 12.91
N LEU A 130 34.71 -13.99 13.02
CA LEU A 130 35.54 -14.40 11.88
C LEU A 130 34.71 -15.03 10.77
N TYR A 131 33.80 -15.95 11.11
CA TYR A 131 32.90 -16.56 10.13
C TYR A 131 31.91 -15.54 9.56
N GLY A 132 31.39 -14.62 10.37
CA GLY A 132 30.56 -13.51 9.88
C GLY A 132 31.29 -12.65 8.86
N PHE A 133 32.57 -12.35 9.11
CA PHE A 133 33.44 -11.64 8.18
C PHE A 133 33.67 -12.42 6.87
N TYR A 134 33.93 -13.72 6.93
CA TYR A 134 34.05 -14.53 5.70
C TYR A 134 32.73 -14.68 4.94
N ILE A 135 31.60 -14.80 5.64
CA ILE A 135 30.27 -14.86 5.01
C ILE A 135 29.99 -13.56 4.26
N SER A 136 30.34 -12.39 4.82
CA SER A 136 30.15 -11.11 4.11
C SER A 136 31.01 -11.01 2.86
N ILE A 137 32.24 -11.52 2.89
CA ILE A 137 33.11 -11.62 1.70
C ILE A 137 32.47 -12.51 0.63
N ILE A 138 32.01 -13.70 1.01
CA ILE A 138 31.36 -14.65 0.09
C ILE A 138 30.09 -14.03 -0.50
N PHE A 139 29.26 -13.39 0.33
CA PHE A 139 28.06 -12.70 -0.12
C PHE A 139 28.39 -11.58 -1.11
N GLY A 140 29.39 -10.76 -0.82
CA GLY A 140 29.85 -9.70 -1.73
C GLY A 140 30.32 -10.24 -3.07
N ALA A 141 31.08 -11.34 -3.08
CA ALA A 141 31.52 -11.99 -4.32
C ALA A 141 30.34 -12.54 -5.14
N VAL A 142 29.38 -13.22 -4.48
CA VAL A 142 28.16 -13.72 -5.13
C VAL A 142 27.32 -12.56 -5.69
N TYR A 143 27.15 -11.49 -4.92
CA TYR A 143 26.41 -10.31 -5.34
C TYR A 143 27.04 -9.66 -6.58
N LEU A 144 28.36 -9.46 -6.56
CA LEU A 144 29.10 -8.89 -7.69
C LEU A 144 28.90 -9.75 -8.94
N LEU A 145 29.11 -11.06 -8.83
CA LEU A 145 28.90 -11.96 -9.96
C LEU A 145 27.45 -11.90 -10.47
N ARG A 146 26.47 -11.97 -9.57
CA ARG A 146 25.04 -12.01 -9.93
C ARG A 146 24.58 -10.75 -10.66
N TYR A 147 24.95 -9.56 -10.15
CA TYR A 147 24.41 -8.30 -10.63
C TYR A 147 25.31 -7.59 -11.65
N HIS A 148 26.63 -7.69 -11.53
CA HIS A 148 27.56 -6.99 -12.43
C HIS A 148 28.16 -7.88 -13.53
N VAL A 149 28.17 -9.20 -13.39
CA VAL A 149 28.70 -10.11 -14.43
C VAL A 149 27.57 -10.82 -15.17
N PHE A 150 26.57 -11.33 -14.45
CA PHE A 150 25.45 -12.08 -15.02
C PHE A 150 24.20 -11.23 -15.28
N ASN A 151 24.32 -9.90 -15.27
CA ASN A 151 23.23 -8.94 -15.54
C ASN A 151 21.90 -9.34 -14.87
N GLY A 152 21.91 -9.44 -13.55
CA GLY A 152 20.68 -9.68 -12.80
C GLY A 152 19.65 -8.59 -12.92
N ALA A 153 18.40 -8.95 -12.58
CA ALA A 153 17.30 -8.01 -12.54
C ALA A 153 17.70 -6.79 -11.71
N ASN A 154 17.55 -5.61 -12.30
CA ASN A 154 17.92 -4.35 -11.70
C ASN A 154 16.66 -3.56 -11.31
N GLN A 155 16.86 -2.41 -10.66
CA GLN A 155 15.77 -1.56 -10.18
C GLN A 155 14.79 -1.08 -11.28
N TYR A 156 15.25 -0.99 -12.54
CA TYR A 156 14.40 -0.59 -13.65
C TYR A 156 13.49 -1.73 -14.11
N ASP A 157 14.00 -2.97 -14.08
CA ASP A 157 13.19 -4.16 -14.41
C ASP A 157 12.09 -4.36 -13.36
N GLU A 158 12.40 -4.10 -12.09
CA GLU A 158 11.43 -4.09 -10.99
C GLU A 158 10.39 -2.99 -11.18
N LEU A 159 10.82 -1.77 -11.50
CA LEU A 159 9.91 -0.65 -11.79
C LEU A 159 8.97 -0.95 -12.96
N GLU A 160 9.48 -1.53 -14.05
CA GLU A 160 8.66 -1.89 -15.21
C GLU A 160 7.58 -2.90 -14.82
N THR A 161 7.94 -3.90 -14.01
CA THR A 161 7.01 -4.91 -13.51
C THR A 161 5.94 -4.27 -12.62
N GLU A 162 6.33 -3.45 -11.66
CA GLU A 162 5.42 -2.75 -10.74
C GLU A 162 4.47 -1.80 -11.48
N LEU A 163 4.95 -1.10 -12.51
CA LEU A 163 4.11 -0.23 -13.34
C LEU A 163 3.12 -1.03 -14.18
N ALA A 164 3.51 -2.18 -14.72
CA ALA A 164 2.60 -3.06 -15.45
C ALA A 164 1.49 -3.61 -14.55
N ASP A 165 1.84 -4.00 -13.32
CA ASP A 165 0.88 -4.47 -12.32
C ASP A 165 -0.05 -3.34 -11.86
N ALA A 166 0.50 -2.15 -11.61
CA ALA A 166 -0.28 -0.96 -11.27
C ALA A 166 -1.25 -0.57 -12.39
N GLN A 167 -0.81 -0.63 -13.64
CA GLN A 167 -1.66 -0.36 -14.81
C GLN A 167 -2.82 -1.36 -14.88
N THR A 168 -2.53 -2.65 -14.69
CA THR A 168 -3.56 -3.70 -14.67
C THR A 168 -4.56 -3.50 -13.54
N ALA A 169 -4.08 -3.12 -12.35
CA ALA A 169 -4.93 -2.80 -11.21
C ALA A 169 -5.81 -1.56 -11.45
N ILE A 170 -5.25 -0.50 -12.05
CA ILE A 170 -5.99 0.71 -12.44
C ILE A 170 -7.07 0.36 -13.45
N GLU A 171 -6.77 -0.46 -14.46
CA GLU A 171 -7.74 -0.90 -15.46
C GLU A 171 -8.86 -1.76 -14.86
N ALA A 172 -8.52 -2.69 -13.96
CA ALA A 172 -9.50 -3.48 -13.21
C ALA A 172 -10.40 -2.58 -12.35
N TYR A 173 -9.82 -1.60 -11.66
CA TYR A 173 -10.56 -0.62 -10.87
C TYR A 173 -11.51 0.21 -11.74
N LYS A 174 -11.02 0.76 -12.87
CA LYS A 174 -11.82 1.53 -13.85
C LYS A 174 -13.03 0.76 -14.38
N LYS A 175 -12.91 -0.56 -14.62
CA LYS A 175 -14.04 -1.39 -15.08
C LYS A 175 -15.18 -1.50 -14.06
N THR A 176 -14.87 -1.37 -12.77
CA THR A 176 -15.83 -1.52 -11.67
C THR A 176 -16.32 -0.17 -11.13
N ALA A 177 -15.55 0.89 -11.32
CA ALA A 177 -15.84 2.21 -10.80
C ALA A 177 -16.67 3.03 -11.79
N LYS A 178 -18.00 2.88 -11.73
CA LYS A 178 -18.97 3.70 -12.48
C LYS A 178 -18.88 5.21 -12.16
N ASP A 179 -18.26 5.56 -11.03
CA ASP A 179 -18.13 6.94 -10.56
C ASP A 179 -16.88 7.68 -11.07
N LEU A 180 -16.00 7.02 -11.84
CA LEU A 180 -14.81 7.63 -12.44
C LEU A 180 -15.10 8.13 -13.86
N VAL A 181 -16.02 9.09 -13.96
CA VAL A 181 -16.23 9.81 -15.21
C VAL A 181 -15.25 10.98 -15.26
N ASP A 182 -14.37 11.04 -16.25
CA ASP A 182 -13.51 12.18 -16.50
C ASP A 182 -13.77 12.73 -17.91
N ALA A 183 -13.17 13.87 -18.26
CA ALA A 183 -13.40 14.50 -19.56
C ALA A 183 -13.04 13.59 -20.75
N ASN A 184 -12.16 12.59 -20.56
CA ASN A 184 -11.77 11.66 -21.62
C ASN A 184 -12.71 10.46 -21.71
N THR A 185 -13.30 10.03 -20.57
CA THR A 185 -14.16 8.83 -20.46
C THR A 185 -15.66 9.13 -20.52
N VAL A 186 -16.08 10.39 -20.34
CA VAL A 186 -17.51 10.77 -20.33
C VAL A 186 -18.21 10.44 -21.65
N THR A 187 -19.37 9.81 -21.53
CA THR A 187 -20.31 9.54 -22.62
C THR A 187 -21.64 10.22 -22.34
N LEU A 188 -22.38 10.58 -23.40
CA LEU A 188 -23.71 11.17 -23.26
C LEU A 188 -24.65 10.17 -22.57
N LEU A 189 -25.20 10.56 -21.42
CA LEU A 189 -26.16 9.76 -20.67
C LEU A 189 -27.59 10.09 -21.15
N THR A 190 -28.29 9.09 -21.67
CA THR A 190 -29.66 9.25 -22.21
C THR A 190 -30.74 8.62 -21.34
N ASP A 191 -30.34 7.91 -20.28
CA ASP A 191 -31.28 7.25 -19.38
C ASP A 191 -32.10 8.29 -18.59
N THR A 192 -33.41 8.03 -18.43
CA THR A 192 -34.33 8.97 -17.78
C THR A 192 -33.95 9.27 -16.33
N ALA A 193 -33.36 8.31 -15.62
CA ALA A 193 -32.89 8.51 -14.26
C ALA A 193 -31.70 9.50 -14.21
N ASP A 194 -30.74 9.36 -15.13
CA ASP A 194 -29.57 10.24 -15.22
C ASP A 194 -29.97 11.65 -15.64
N LEU A 195 -30.84 11.78 -16.64
CA LEU A 195 -31.35 13.08 -17.07
C LEU A 195 -32.19 13.75 -15.99
N SER A 196 -32.96 12.99 -15.19
CA SER A 196 -33.69 13.54 -14.05
C SER A 196 -32.77 14.03 -12.95
N ALA A 197 -31.68 13.30 -12.65
CA ALA A 197 -30.67 13.74 -11.69
C ALA A 197 -29.94 15.00 -12.18
N GLY A 198 -29.53 15.00 -13.46
CA GLY A 198 -28.93 16.15 -14.12
C GLY A 198 -29.82 17.39 -14.09
N LYS A 199 -31.13 17.21 -14.30
CA LYS A 199 -32.13 18.27 -14.17
C LYS A 199 -32.16 18.87 -12.77
N THR A 200 -32.21 18.05 -11.73
CA THR A 200 -32.20 18.53 -10.33
C THR A 200 -30.94 19.33 -10.03
N ILE A 201 -29.77 18.87 -10.51
CA ILE A 201 -28.51 19.60 -10.35
C ILE A 201 -28.56 20.94 -11.09
N PHE A 202 -29.06 20.96 -12.32
CA PHE A 202 -29.18 22.18 -13.14
C PHE A 202 -30.11 23.22 -12.48
N GLU A 203 -31.28 22.79 -12.00
CA GLU A 203 -32.24 23.64 -11.30
C GLU A 203 -31.69 24.19 -9.98
N THR A 204 -30.80 23.45 -9.32
CA THR A 204 -30.21 23.88 -8.05
C THR A 204 -29.07 24.87 -8.27
N ASN A 205 -28.22 24.64 -9.28
CA ASN A 205 -26.90 25.27 -9.37
C ASN A 205 -26.70 26.15 -10.61
N CYS A 206 -27.38 25.86 -11.72
CA CYS A 206 -27.08 26.47 -13.03
C CYS A 206 -28.15 27.50 -13.46
N ILE A 207 -29.39 27.33 -12.98
CA ILE A 207 -30.56 28.13 -13.37
C ILE A 207 -30.36 29.64 -13.17
N ALA A 208 -29.61 30.04 -12.15
CA ALA A 208 -29.41 31.45 -11.81
C ALA A 208 -28.71 32.24 -12.92
N CYS A 209 -27.88 31.54 -13.73
CA CYS A 209 -27.13 32.14 -14.83
C CYS A 209 -27.70 31.76 -16.20
N HIS A 210 -28.17 30.53 -16.36
CA HIS A 210 -28.57 29.97 -17.66
C HIS A 210 -30.09 29.88 -17.87
N MET A 211 -30.88 30.32 -16.89
CA MET A 211 -32.35 30.24 -16.88
C MET A 211 -32.89 28.80 -16.84
N ALA A 212 -34.17 28.65 -16.51
CA ALA A 212 -34.81 27.34 -16.30
C ALA A 212 -34.95 26.53 -17.60
N ASP A 213 -35.16 27.25 -18.70
CA ASP A 213 -35.32 26.73 -20.06
C ASP A 213 -34.00 26.68 -20.83
N GLY A 214 -32.86 26.99 -20.19
CA GLY A 214 -31.55 27.05 -20.84
C GLY A 214 -31.36 28.26 -21.76
N GLY A 215 -32.32 29.19 -21.81
CA GLY A 215 -32.31 30.33 -22.74
C GLY A 215 -31.20 31.36 -22.51
N GLY A 216 -30.45 31.25 -21.42
CA GLY A 216 -29.35 32.17 -21.13
C GLY A 216 -29.81 33.48 -20.48
N GLY A 217 -28.88 34.11 -19.77
CA GLY A 217 -29.12 35.33 -19.00
C GLY A 217 -27.77 35.97 -18.67
N ILE A 218 -27.27 35.73 -17.45
CA ILE A 218 -25.87 36.04 -17.12
C ILE A 218 -24.94 35.11 -17.92
N GLY A 219 -25.29 33.83 -18.01
CA GLY A 219 -24.61 32.83 -18.82
C GLY A 219 -25.12 32.81 -20.27
N PRO A 220 -24.41 32.11 -21.18
CA PRO A 220 -24.84 31.92 -22.57
C PRO A 220 -26.12 31.11 -22.69
N ASN A 221 -26.75 31.24 -23.86
CA ASN A 221 -27.83 30.36 -24.30
C ASN A 221 -27.30 28.94 -24.52
N LEU A 222 -27.95 27.94 -23.92
CA LEU A 222 -27.57 26.52 -24.01
C LEU A 222 -28.44 25.74 -25.01
N THR A 223 -29.41 26.41 -25.65
CA THR A 223 -30.40 25.79 -26.54
C THR A 223 -30.02 25.86 -28.02
N ASP A 224 -29.09 26.76 -28.38
CA ASP A 224 -28.66 26.97 -29.76
C ASP A 224 -27.42 26.11 -30.12
N GLN A 225 -26.93 26.28 -31.35
CA GLN A 225 -25.80 25.52 -31.90
C GLN A 225 -24.45 26.24 -31.75
N HIS A 226 -24.41 27.41 -31.11
CA HIS A 226 -23.18 28.19 -30.94
C HIS A 226 -22.56 27.89 -29.58
N TRP A 227 -21.28 27.52 -29.59
CA TRP A 227 -20.55 27.14 -28.38
C TRP A 227 -19.24 27.90 -28.26
N ILE A 228 -18.98 28.42 -27.06
CA ILE A 228 -17.74 29.17 -26.76
C ILE A 228 -16.58 28.23 -26.47
N LEU A 229 -16.86 27.09 -25.82
CA LEU A 229 -15.86 26.15 -25.30
C LEU A 229 -16.06 24.72 -25.82
N GLY A 230 -16.77 24.57 -26.94
CA GLY A 230 -17.12 23.27 -27.53
C GLY A 230 -18.46 22.72 -27.06
N GLY A 231 -19.22 22.13 -27.98
CA GLY A 231 -20.60 21.65 -27.78
C GLY A 231 -20.75 20.13 -27.74
N ASP A 232 -19.66 19.38 -27.66
CA ASP A 232 -19.70 17.93 -27.41
C ASP A 232 -19.69 17.62 -25.90
N ILE A 233 -20.07 16.39 -25.54
CA ILE A 233 -20.18 15.97 -24.14
C ILE A 233 -18.89 16.14 -23.35
N LYS A 234 -17.71 15.94 -23.96
CA LYS A 234 -16.42 16.07 -23.28
C LYS A 234 -16.10 17.52 -22.97
N SER A 235 -16.36 18.41 -23.92
CA SER A 235 -16.17 19.85 -23.76
C SER A 235 -17.12 20.45 -22.72
N VAL A 236 -18.39 20.06 -22.74
CA VAL A 236 -19.38 20.51 -21.75
C VAL A 236 -19.02 19.99 -20.36
N PHE A 237 -18.68 18.70 -20.24
CA PHE A 237 -18.21 18.12 -18.97
C PHE A 237 -16.96 18.83 -18.44
N HIS A 238 -15.98 19.10 -19.31
CA HIS A 238 -14.76 19.81 -18.94
C HIS A 238 -15.06 21.21 -18.42
N THR A 239 -15.94 21.95 -19.09
CA THR A 239 -16.39 23.29 -18.67
C THR A 239 -17.08 23.26 -17.32
N ILE A 240 -17.87 22.23 -17.02
CA ILE A 240 -18.50 22.06 -15.71
C ILE A 240 -17.45 21.71 -14.65
N SER A 241 -16.53 20.79 -14.95
CA SER A 241 -15.50 20.32 -14.02
C SER A 241 -14.50 21.42 -13.65
N GLU A 242 -13.91 22.08 -14.66
CA GLU A 242 -12.81 23.03 -14.51
C GLU A 242 -13.26 24.49 -14.48
N GLY A 243 -14.53 24.75 -14.75
CA GLY A 243 -15.10 26.09 -14.85
C GLY A 243 -15.01 26.65 -16.27
N GLY A 244 -15.56 27.86 -16.43
CA GLY A 244 -15.55 28.56 -17.72
C GLY A 244 -14.23 29.30 -17.98
N ARG A 245 -14.30 30.27 -18.89
CA ARG A 245 -13.16 31.15 -19.21
C ARG A 245 -12.69 31.92 -17.98
N SER A 246 -11.37 32.08 -17.85
CA SER A 246 -10.75 32.86 -16.78
C SER A 246 -11.34 34.28 -16.69
N GLY A 247 -11.64 34.73 -15.47
CA GLY A 247 -12.25 36.04 -15.21
C GLY A 247 -13.75 36.13 -15.54
N LYS A 248 -14.42 35.02 -15.88
CA LYS A 248 -15.89 34.95 -16.03
C LYS A 248 -16.52 34.25 -14.82
N GLY A 249 -17.84 34.36 -14.70
CA GLY A 249 -18.58 33.93 -13.50
C GLY A 249 -18.79 32.41 -13.34
N MET A 250 -18.47 31.58 -14.34
CA MET A 250 -18.67 30.14 -14.26
C MET A 250 -17.56 29.47 -13.46
N ILE A 251 -17.89 28.99 -12.26
CA ILE A 251 -16.96 28.33 -11.33
C ILE A 251 -16.68 26.87 -11.72
N ALA A 252 -15.59 26.32 -11.19
CA ALA A 252 -15.27 24.89 -11.27
C ALA A 252 -16.13 24.07 -10.30
N TRP A 253 -16.91 23.12 -10.81
CA TRP A 253 -17.83 22.32 -9.99
C TRP A 253 -17.23 21.03 -9.44
N LYS A 254 -16.03 20.63 -9.88
CA LYS A 254 -15.35 19.40 -9.39
C LYS A 254 -15.11 19.33 -7.89
N ALA A 255 -15.14 20.48 -7.20
CA ALA A 255 -15.00 20.55 -5.74
C ALA A 255 -16.33 20.27 -5.00
N GLN A 256 -17.47 20.28 -5.70
CA GLN A 256 -18.81 20.24 -5.11
C GLN A 256 -19.65 19.09 -5.68
N LEU A 257 -19.44 18.74 -6.95
CA LEU A 257 -20.14 17.66 -7.65
C LEU A 257 -19.19 16.47 -7.86
N LYS A 258 -19.74 15.26 -7.68
CA LYS A 258 -19.06 14.02 -8.05
C LYS A 258 -18.96 13.91 -9.57
N PRO A 259 -18.03 13.09 -10.10
CA PRO A 259 -17.84 13.02 -11.54
C PRO A 259 -19.06 12.48 -12.29
N LEU A 260 -19.80 11.52 -11.71
CA LEU A 260 -21.08 11.07 -12.27
C LEU A 260 -22.14 12.19 -12.31
N GLU A 261 -22.23 13.00 -11.25
CA GLU A 261 -23.17 14.13 -11.16
C GLU A 261 -22.85 15.19 -12.22
N MET A 262 -21.56 15.45 -12.46
CA MET A 262 -21.10 16.33 -13.55
C MET A 262 -21.47 15.76 -14.93
N ALA A 263 -21.38 14.45 -15.13
CA ALA A 263 -21.78 13.80 -16.37
C ALA A 263 -23.30 13.86 -16.62
N GLN A 264 -24.08 13.70 -15.56
CA GLN A 264 -25.54 13.79 -15.59
C GLN A 264 -26.00 15.21 -15.95
N VAL A 265 -25.45 16.25 -15.30
CA VAL A 265 -25.81 17.63 -15.62
C VAL A 265 -25.29 18.07 -17.00
N ALA A 266 -24.09 17.61 -17.41
CA ALA A 266 -23.58 17.84 -18.77
C ALA A 266 -24.50 17.23 -19.84
N SER A 267 -24.98 16.01 -19.60
CA SER A 267 -25.91 15.32 -20.52
C SER A 267 -27.28 16.00 -20.56
N TYR A 268 -27.77 16.48 -19.42
CA TYR A 268 -28.99 17.27 -19.35
C TYR A 268 -28.89 18.61 -20.08
N VAL A 269 -27.74 19.29 -19.99
CA VAL A 269 -27.47 20.53 -20.73
C VAL A 269 -27.58 20.31 -22.24
N LEU A 270 -27.00 19.22 -22.76
CA LEU A 270 -27.09 18.90 -24.18
C LEU A 270 -28.53 18.56 -24.65
N ALA A 271 -29.39 18.11 -23.73
CA ALA A 271 -30.80 17.86 -24.04
C ALA A 271 -31.61 19.15 -24.31
N PHE A 272 -31.08 20.33 -23.98
CA PHE A 272 -31.71 21.61 -24.35
C PHE A 272 -31.53 21.99 -25.82
N GLN A 273 -30.56 21.42 -26.54
CA GLN A 273 -30.30 21.81 -27.92
C GLN A 273 -31.54 21.59 -28.80
N GLY A 274 -31.93 22.62 -29.54
CA GLY A 274 -33.12 22.60 -30.41
C GLY A 274 -34.44 22.86 -29.69
N THR A 275 -34.43 23.13 -28.38
CA THR A 275 -35.60 23.68 -27.69
C THR A 275 -35.74 25.19 -27.99
N THR A 276 -36.92 25.75 -27.77
CA THR A 276 -37.20 27.18 -28.03
C THR A 276 -37.55 27.87 -26.70
N PRO A 277 -36.58 28.55 -26.06
CA PRO A 277 -36.81 29.39 -24.90
C PRO A 277 -37.79 30.54 -25.18
N ALA A 278 -38.44 31.04 -24.13
CA ALA A 278 -39.39 32.15 -24.28
C ALA A 278 -38.69 33.47 -24.62
N ASN A 279 -37.50 33.69 -24.06
CA ASN A 279 -36.66 34.87 -24.31
C ASN A 279 -35.18 34.43 -24.41
N PRO A 280 -34.77 33.82 -25.53
CA PRO A 280 -33.39 33.34 -25.68
C PRO A 280 -32.44 34.53 -25.77
N LYS A 281 -31.29 34.42 -25.09
CA LYS A 281 -30.16 35.32 -25.30
C LYS A 281 -29.59 35.09 -26.70
N GLU A 282 -29.06 36.15 -27.31
CA GLU A 282 -28.37 36.07 -28.60
C GLU A 282 -27.24 35.01 -28.57
N PRO A 283 -27.02 34.26 -29.66
CA PRO A 283 -26.00 33.21 -29.70
C PRO A 283 -24.60 33.75 -29.43
N GLU A 284 -23.82 33.01 -28.63
CA GLU A 284 -22.44 33.36 -28.27
C GLU A 284 -21.48 32.21 -28.58
N GLY A 285 -20.43 32.48 -29.34
CA GLY A 285 -19.41 31.48 -29.72
C GLY A 285 -19.53 31.06 -31.18
N ASP A 286 -18.87 29.96 -31.52
CA ASP A 286 -18.79 29.47 -32.90
C ASP A 286 -19.86 28.42 -33.16
N LEU A 287 -20.36 28.35 -34.39
CA LEU A 287 -21.24 27.27 -34.83
C LEU A 287 -20.54 25.93 -34.65
N TRP A 288 -21.13 25.06 -33.83
CA TRP A 288 -20.59 23.74 -33.55
C TRP A 288 -21.21 22.71 -34.49
N GLY A 289 -20.41 22.10 -35.36
CA GLY A 289 -20.85 20.99 -36.23
C GLY A 289 -20.71 21.21 -37.74
N GLU A 290 -20.43 22.44 -38.20
CA GLU A 290 -20.03 22.71 -39.59
C GLU A 290 -18.65 23.40 -39.60
N ASN A 291 -17.64 22.73 -40.17
CA ASN A 291 -16.24 23.17 -40.33
C ASN A 291 -15.32 23.23 -39.08
N THR A 292 -15.03 22.08 -38.46
CA THR A 292 -13.81 21.92 -37.63
C THR A 292 -12.61 21.37 -38.43
N LEU A 293 -12.46 21.79 -39.70
CA LEU A 293 -11.23 21.59 -40.47
C LEU A 293 -10.76 22.94 -41.06
N GLU A 294 -9.50 23.28 -40.71
CA GLU A 294 -8.62 24.32 -41.25
C GLU A 294 -8.91 25.78 -40.81
N THR A 295 -8.05 26.41 -40.00
CA THR A 295 -6.73 26.87 -40.46
C THR A 295 -5.75 27.11 -39.27
N PRO A 296 -4.49 26.66 -39.32
CA PRO A 296 -3.45 27.16 -38.42
C PRO A 296 -3.08 28.59 -38.81
N ALA A 297 -3.16 29.53 -37.87
CA ALA A 297 -2.68 30.88 -38.07
C ALA A 297 -1.16 30.88 -38.25
N GLU A 298 -0.73 31.28 -39.44
CA GLU A 298 0.65 31.62 -39.79
C GLU A 298 1.11 32.86 -39.00
N THR A 299 2.43 32.90 -38.77
CA THR A 299 3.29 34.04 -38.40
C THR A 299 3.31 34.54 -36.94
N ALA A 300 4.40 34.17 -36.26
CA ALA A 300 5.22 35.12 -35.52
C ALA A 300 6.70 34.73 -35.71
N THR A 301 7.34 35.34 -36.71
CA THR A 301 8.79 35.52 -36.76
C THR A 301 9.22 36.31 -35.53
N ASP A 302 10.07 35.74 -34.68
CA ASP A 302 11.08 36.57 -34.03
C ASP A 302 12.38 35.81 -33.74
N SER A 303 13.44 36.57 -33.99
CA SER A 303 14.88 36.35 -33.92
C SER A 303 15.42 35.44 -32.80
N ILE A 304 16.14 34.38 -33.20
CA ILE A 304 17.18 33.77 -32.37
C ILE A 304 18.51 34.43 -32.75
N GLN A 305 18.96 35.37 -31.91
CA GLN A 305 20.36 35.78 -31.89
C GLN A 305 21.21 34.64 -31.32
N ALA A 306 22.19 34.23 -32.11
CA ALA A 306 23.30 33.40 -31.69
C ALA A 306 24.11 34.10 -30.60
N VAL A 307 24.32 33.43 -29.47
CA VAL A 307 25.39 33.75 -28.52
C VAL A 307 26.35 32.58 -28.50
N THR A 308 27.44 32.75 -29.22
CA THR A 308 28.68 31.98 -29.08
C THR A 308 29.61 32.66 -28.08
N ASN A 309 30.30 31.82 -27.28
CA ASN A 309 31.58 32.01 -26.57
C ASN A 309 31.59 32.79 -25.23
N GLN A 310 31.70 32.04 -24.13
CA GLN A 310 32.97 31.83 -23.40
C GLN A 310 32.90 30.54 -22.58
#